data_AF-A0A816JCV3-F1
#
_entry.id   AF-A0A816JCV3-F1
#
_cell.length_a   1.000
_cell.length_b   1.000
_cell.length_c   1.000
_cell.angle_alpha   90.00
_cell.angle_beta   90.00
_cell.angle_gamma   90.00
#
_symmetry.space_group_name_H-M   'P 1'
#
loop_
_entity.id
_entity.type
_entity.pdbx_description
1 polymer ?
#
loop_
_entity_poly.entity_id
_entity_poly.type
_entity_poly.pdbx_seq_one_letter_code
_entity_poly.pdbx_strand_id
1 'polypeptide(L)' 'MSTYAYESLLLFQAYAVEASSVVVLDSGIYVISGLIDGEKRTYDVWSLDCWTHVWHPFPSMGAARAYGLLVW' A
#
# COMPACT_ATOMS: atom_id res chain seq x y z
N MET A 1 -3.05 -24.98 2.84
CA MET A 1 -3.60 -23.60 2.90
C MET A 1 -2.55 -22.78 3.64
N SER A 2 -1.75 -21.99 2.90
CA SER A 2 -0.31 -21.83 3.11
C SER A 2 0.12 -20.63 3.97
N THR A 3 1.24 -20.75 4.69
CA THR A 3 1.81 -19.76 5.62
C THR A 3 2.01 -18.36 5.05
N TYR A 4 2.27 -18.30 3.75
CA TYR A 4 2.39 -17.05 3.01
C TYR A 4 1.10 -16.23 2.98
N ALA A 5 -0.08 -16.87 3.02
CA ALA A 5 -1.36 -16.16 3.04
C ALA A 5 -1.59 -15.44 4.37
N TYR A 6 -1.06 -15.96 5.49
CA TYR A 6 -1.23 -15.33 6.80
C TYR A 6 -0.18 -14.23 7.01
N GLU A 7 1.06 -14.42 6.56
CA GLU A 7 2.07 -13.35 6.61
C GLU A 7 1.73 -12.17 5.69
N SER A 8 1.19 -12.43 4.49
CA SER A 8 0.71 -11.37 3.60
C SER A 8 -0.50 -10.62 4.17
N LEU A 9 -1.41 -11.32 4.87
CA LEU A 9 -2.54 -10.68 5.56
C LEU A 9 -2.08 -9.84 6.77
N LEU A 10 -1.10 -10.34 7.55
CA LEU A 10 -0.53 -9.62 8.69
C LEU A 10 0.27 -8.39 8.26
N LEU A 11 1.02 -8.48 7.15
CA LEU A 11 1.68 -7.33 6.53
C LEU A 11 0.66 -6.33 6.00
N PHE A 12 -0.41 -6.79 5.34
CA PHE A 12 -1.47 -5.90 4.89
C PHE A 12 -2.18 -5.21 6.06
N GLN A 13 -2.38 -5.89 7.19
CA GLN A 13 -2.99 -5.28 8.38
C GLN A 13 -2.06 -4.28 9.08
N ALA A 14 -0.74 -4.43 8.93
CA ALA A 14 0.25 -3.45 9.36
C ALA A 14 0.43 -2.29 8.36
N TYR A 15 0.13 -2.51 7.07
CA TYR A 15 0.22 -1.53 5.98
C TYR A 15 -1.14 -1.06 5.45
N ALA A 16 -2.24 -1.33 6.16
CA ALA A 16 -3.54 -0.75 5.84
C ALA A 16 -3.49 0.71 6.27
N VAL A 17 -2.79 1.50 5.45
CA VAL A 17 -2.61 2.92 5.66
C VAL A 17 -4.00 3.53 5.46
N GLU A 18 -4.61 4.02 6.54
CA GLU A 18 -5.96 4.57 6.49
C GLU A 18 -6.00 5.72 5.48
N ALA A 19 -7.11 5.89 4.77
CA ALA A 19 -7.25 6.94 3.76
C ALA A 19 -6.16 6.91 2.66
N SER A 20 -5.54 5.74 2.42
CA SER A 20 -4.68 5.50 1.26
C SER A 20 -5.51 5.38 -0.01
N SER A 21 -4.84 5.58 -1.15
CA SER A 21 -5.40 5.30 -2.46
C SER A 21 -4.82 3.98 -2.95
N VAL A 22 -5.68 3.07 -3.43
CA VAL A 22 -5.26 1.76 -3.92
C VAL A 22 -5.61 1.62 -5.40
N VAL A 23 -4.64 1.21 -6.21
CA VAL A 23 -4.85 0.89 -7.63
C VAL A 23 -4.26 -0.45 -8.01
N VAL A 24 -4.91 -1.09 -8.98
CA VAL A 24 -4.37 -2.25 -9.68
C VAL A 24 -3.75 -1.75 -10.98
N LEU A 25 -2.47 -2.07 -11.19
CA LEU A 25 -1.76 -1.76 -12.43
C LEU A 25 -1.01 -3.02 -12.87
N ASP A 26 -1.20 -3.40 -14.13
CA ASP A 26 -0.75 -4.67 -14.70
C ASP A 26 -1.16 -5.89 -13.84
N SER A 27 -0.21 -6.53 -13.17
CA SER A 27 -0.41 -7.65 -12.24
C SER A 27 0.00 -7.32 -10.80
N GLY A 28 0.07 -6.03 -10.45
CA GLY A 28 0.42 -5.55 -9.13
C GLY A 28 -0.66 -4.70 -8.48
N ILE A 29 -0.62 -4.61 -7.16
CA ILE A 29 -1.46 -3.68 -6.37
C ILE A 29 -0.55 -2.62 -5.78
N TYR A 30 -0.92 -1.35 -5.93
CA TYR A 30 -0.18 -0.23 -5.36
C TYR A 30 -1.01 0.42 -4.26
N VAL A 31 -0.40 0.57 -3.09
CA VAL A 31 -0.94 1.38 -1.98
C VAL A 31 -0.14 2.66 -1.94
N ILE A 32 -0.83 3.77 -2.17
CA ILE A 32 -0.23 5.09 -2.32
C ILE A 32 -0.67 5.94 -1.14
N SER A 33 0.32 6.43 -0.37
CA SER A 33 0.11 7.44 0.65
C SER A 33 -0.89 7.00 1.75
N GLY A 34 -1.44 7.95 2.51
CA GLY A 34 -2.44 7.71 3.56
C GLY A 34 -1.99 8.17 4.94
N LEU A 35 -2.65 7.71 5.99
CA LEU A 35 -2.37 7.98 7.39
C LEU A 35 -1.73 6.78 8.10
N ILE A 36 -0.60 7.04 8.74
CA ILE A 36 0.03 6.16 9.73
C ILE A 36 -0.55 6.55 11.09
N ASP A 37 -1.04 5.55 11.82
CA ASP A 37 -1.67 5.69 13.15
C ASP A 37 -2.81 6.73 13.16
N GLY A 38 -3.54 6.88 12.06
CA GLY A 38 -4.69 7.79 11.92
C GLY A 38 -4.36 9.29 11.90
N GLU A 39 -3.11 9.69 12.11
CA GLU A 39 -2.73 11.11 12.20
C GLU A 39 -1.68 11.53 11.17
N LYS A 40 -0.62 10.73 11.00
CA LYS A 40 0.55 11.15 10.22
C LYS A 40 0.38 10.80 8.76
N ARG A 41 0.29 11.82 7.91
CA ARG A 41 0.33 11.62 6.45
C ARG A 41 1.66 11.02 6.03
N THR A 42 1.63 9.99 5.18
CA THR A 42 2.82 9.42 4.55
C THR A 42 2.86 9.75 3.06
N TYR A 43 4.07 9.83 2.51
CA TYR A 43 4.32 9.91 1.07
C TYR A 43 4.74 8.55 0.49
N ASP A 44 4.80 7.51 1.32
CA ASP A 44 5.28 6.20 0.91
C ASP A 44 4.34 5.54 -0.09
N VAL A 45 4.93 4.73 -0.96
CA VAL A 45 4.21 3.92 -1.93
C VAL A 45 4.71 2.50 -1.81
N TRP A 46 3.79 1.56 -1.79
CA TRP A 46 4.07 0.14 -1.71
C TRP A 46 3.45 -0.58 -2.89
N SER A 47 4.19 -1.50 -3.50
CA SER A 47 3.69 -2.37 -4.56
C SER A 47 3.68 -3.82 -4.10
N LEU A 48 2.55 -4.49 -4.26
CA LEU A 48 2.42 -5.93 -4.12
C LEU A 48 2.68 -6.59 -5.47
N ASP A 49 3.68 -7.46 -5.53
CA ASP A 49 3.80 -8.44 -6.59
C ASP A 49 2.80 -9.58 -6.34
N CYS A 50 1.75 -9.67 -7.15
CA CYS A 50 0.72 -10.69 -6.98
C CYS A 50 1.20 -12.11 -7.30
N TRP A 51 2.31 -12.30 -8.01
CA TRP A 51 2.81 -13.65 -8.30
C TRP A 51 3.55 -14.24 -7.11
N THR A 52 4.34 -13.42 -6.42
CA THR A 52 5.12 -13.84 -5.25
C THR A 52 4.41 -13.55 -3.93
N HIS A 53 3.34 -12.75 -3.95
CA HIS A 53 2.62 -12.23 -2.78
C HIS A 53 3.53 -11.44 -1.83
N VAL A 54 4.51 -10.71 -2.38
CA VAL A 54 5.48 -9.93 -1.61
C VAL A 54 5.25 -8.44 -1.85
N TRP A 55 5.28 -7.68 -0.75
CA TRP A 55 5.26 -6.22 -0.78
C TRP A 55 6.67 -5.66 -0.95
N HIS A 56 6.79 -4.66 -1.81
CA HIS A 56 8.05 -3.96 -2.08
C HIS A 56 7.85 -2.45 -1.92
N PRO A 57 8.86 -1.74 -1.39
CA PRO A 57 8.84 -0.29 -1.39
C PRO A 57 8.96 0.21 -2.84
N PHE A 58 8.14 1.20 -3.19
CA PHE A 58 8.19 1.90 -4.46
C PHE A 58 8.68 3.33 -4.22
N PRO A 59 9.23 4.02 -5.23
CA PRO A 59 9.60 5.42 -5.08
C PRO A 59 8.50 6.27 -4.44
N SER A 60 8.86 6.96 -3.35
CA SER A 60 7.99 7.85 -2.59
C SER A 60 7.46 9.01 -3.44
N MET A 61 6.26 9.49 -3.09
CA MET A 61 5.73 10.73 -3.65
C MET A 61 6.51 11.94 -3.12
N GLY A 62 6.49 13.05 -3.87
CA GLY A 62 7.12 14.30 -3.44
C GLY A 62 6.42 15.01 -2.27
N ALA A 63 5.22 14.58 -1.88
CA ALA A 63 4.46 15.17 -0.78
C ALA A 63 3.59 14.11 -0.08
N ALA A 64 3.55 14.16 1.25
CA ALA A 64 2.69 13.28 2.05
C ALA A 64 1.22 13.68 1.93
N ARG A 65 0.34 12.71 1.69
CA ARG A 65 -1.10 12.93 1.49
C ARG A 65 -1.93 11.84 2.18
N ALA A 66 -3.22 12.09 2.25
CA ALA A 66 -4.25 11.15 2.68
C ALA A 66 -5.57 11.59 2.05
N TYR A 67 -6.54 10.69 1.93
CA TYR A 67 -7.82 10.93 1.27
C TYR A 67 -7.65 11.34 -0.20
N GLY A 68 -6.58 10.88 -0.84
CA GLY A 68 -6.28 11.19 -2.22
C GLY A 68 -7.29 10.53 -3.16
N LEU A 69 -7.92 11.34 -4.01
CA LEU A 69 -8.55 10.81 -5.21
C LEU A 69 -7.44 10.59 -6.24
N LEU A 70 -7.26 9.36 -6.71
CA LEU A 70 -6.44 9.11 -7.88
C LEU A 70 -7.20 9.67 -9.09
N VAL A 71 -6.84 10.88 -9.51
CA VAL A 71 -7.29 11.45 -10.77
C VAL A 71 -6.46 10.83 -11.88
N TRP A 72 -7.13 10.09 -12.77
CA TRP A 72 -6.55 9.54 -13.99
C TRP A 72 -6.29 10.66 -15.01
#